data_AF-A0AAW1SCV1-F1
#
_entry.id   AF-A0AAW1SCV1-F1
#
_cell.length_a   1.000
_cell.length_b   1.000
_cell.length_c   1.000
_cell.angle_alpha   90.00
_cell.angle_beta   90.00
_cell.angle_gamma   90.00
#
_symmetry.space_group_name_H-M   'P 1'
#
loop_
_entity.id
_entity.type
_entity.pdbx_description
1 polymer ?
#
loop_
_entity_poly.entity_id
_entity_poly.type
_entity_poly.pdbx_seq_one_letter_code
_entity_poly.pdbx_strand_id
1 'polypeptide(L)'
;MFKVFQRPICLLYLLATATLLRLCIGLHSYSGAHTPPRYGDYEAQRHWMEVTLNLPVKHWYANSTDNNLDYWGLDYPPLSAYQSWLYGKLLQPFEPRAFELRRSRGYETPRSKLLLRWCVVASDLLVFFPAVLASVAVLTRGRAPACKSALLAAALLQPAALLIDHGHFQYNNLCLGLAAGAAAAVAGGRHLLGSCLFCLALNHKQMALYYAPAFFAHLLGCALRLPSLPAKVTRICELGATVVATFAACWAPFLVQPARGADVLRRLAPLGRGLYEDYVANFWCSTSALVKWRQLFSQQVLVHACAGCTLAALLPAAVAEARRPSAQGLLRCMAASSFAFFLFSYQVHEKSIMLPLLPLTLLGASGDAGEAMLRRWLPAMAAFSMFPLLKKDRLRRLCG
;
A
#
# COMPACT_ATOMS: atom_id res chain seq x y z
N MET A 1 -25.76 -0.76 -1.74
CA MET A 1 -24.70 -1.72 -1.34
C MET A 1 -25.29 -3.07 -0.88
N PHE A 2 -26.31 -3.10 -0.02
CA PHE A 2 -26.90 -4.35 0.49
C PHE A 2 -27.62 -5.26 -0.53
N LYS A 3 -28.17 -4.71 -1.63
CA LYS A 3 -28.79 -5.53 -2.71
C LYS A 3 -27.78 -6.41 -3.47
N VAL A 4 -26.48 -6.23 -3.28
CA VAL A 4 -25.42 -7.01 -3.97
C VAL A 4 -25.32 -8.44 -3.41
N PHE A 5 -25.63 -8.63 -2.13
CA PHE A 5 -25.59 -9.91 -1.44
C PHE A 5 -27.02 -10.34 -1.11
N GLN A 6 -27.52 -11.38 -1.78
CA GLN A 6 -28.87 -11.92 -1.55
C GLN A 6 -29.08 -12.47 -0.13
N ARG A 7 -28.01 -12.62 0.67
CA ARG A 7 -28.04 -13.06 2.07
C ARG A 7 -27.32 -12.02 2.96
N PRO A 8 -28.03 -11.01 3.50
CA PRO A 8 -27.41 -9.95 4.30
C PRO A 8 -26.75 -10.48 5.58
N ILE A 9 -27.27 -11.57 6.14
CA ILE A 9 -26.71 -12.24 7.31
C ILE A 9 -25.31 -12.80 7.03
N CYS A 10 -25.10 -13.47 5.90
CA CYS A 10 -23.78 -14.00 5.53
C CYS A 10 -22.73 -12.89 5.35
N LEU A 11 -23.14 -11.74 4.81
CA LEU A 11 -22.29 -10.57 4.69
C LEU A 11 -21.88 -10.07 6.08
N LEU A 12 -22.84 -9.86 6.98
CA LEU A 12 -22.57 -9.40 8.34
C LEU A 12 -21.61 -10.33 9.09
N TYR A 13 -21.82 -11.65 9.02
CA TYR A 13 -20.90 -12.62 9.62
C TYR A 13 -19.49 -12.52 9.05
N LEU A 14 -19.33 -12.38 7.74
CA LEU A 14 -18.00 -12.26 7.13
C LEU A 14 -17.30 -10.97 7.57
N LEU A 15 -18.02 -9.84 7.61
CA LEU A 15 -17.47 -8.56 8.06
C LEU A 15 -17.09 -8.62 9.56
N ALA A 16 -17.93 -9.22 10.39
CA ALA A 16 -17.68 -9.41 11.81
C ALA A 16 -16.48 -10.32 12.04
N THR A 17 -16.39 -11.48 11.37
CA THR A 17 -15.25 -12.40 11.44
C THR A 17 -13.95 -11.73 10.98
N ALA A 18 -13.98 -11.00 9.87
CA ALA A 18 -12.83 -10.26 9.38
C ALA A 18 -12.34 -9.20 10.38
N THR A 19 -13.26 -8.54 11.09
CA THR A 19 -12.94 -7.56 12.13
C THR A 19 -12.40 -8.23 13.39
N LEU A 20 -13.04 -9.31 13.84
CA LEU A 20 -12.63 -10.07 15.01
C LEU A 20 -11.21 -10.63 14.83
N LEU A 21 -10.88 -11.18 13.66
CA LEU A 21 -9.53 -11.69 13.39
C LEU A 21 -8.47 -10.60 13.49
N ARG A 22 -8.75 -9.39 12.99
CA ARG A 22 -7.85 -8.23 13.13
C ARG A 22 -7.60 -7.88 14.61
N LEU A 23 -8.67 -7.85 15.40
CA LEU A 23 -8.60 -7.60 16.84
C LEU A 23 -7.81 -8.71 17.57
N CYS A 24 -8.08 -9.98 17.28
CA CYS A 24 -7.37 -11.12 17.86
C CYS A 24 -5.87 -11.11 17.54
N ILE A 25 -5.50 -10.80 16.29
CA ILE A 25 -4.08 -10.67 15.91
C ILE A 25 -3.44 -9.51 16.68
N GLY A 26 -4.15 -8.38 16.82
CA GLY A 26 -3.69 -7.19 17.55
C GLY A 26 -3.36 -7.41 19.03
N LEU A 27 -3.85 -8.48 19.64
CA LEU A 27 -3.50 -8.89 21.02
C LEU A 27 -2.03 -9.30 21.16
N HIS A 28 -1.39 -9.77 20.09
CA HIS A 28 -0.01 -10.24 20.10
C HIS A 28 1.01 -9.08 20.09
N SER A 29 2.30 -9.41 20.18
CA SER A 29 3.41 -8.46 20.09
C SER A 29 3.39 -7.66 18.77
N TYR A 30 4.23 -6.63 18.67
CA TYR A 30 4.38 -5.77 17.49
C TYR A 30 5.85 -5.65 17.09
N SER A 31 6.10 -5.01 15.93
CA SER A 31 7.46 -4.81 15.45
C SER A 31 8.30 -3.97 16.39
N GLY A 32 9.41 -4.56 16.87
CA GLY A 32 10.38 -3.93 17.77
C GLY A 32 9.89 -3.70 19.20
N ALA A 33 8.92 -4.49 19.68
CA ALA A 33 8.49 -4.45 21.08
C ALA A 33 9.65 -4.71 22.04
N HIS A 34 9.88 -3.80 22.98
CA HIS A 34 10.96 -3.86 23.97
C HIS A 34 12.37 -4.04 23.37
N THR A 35 12.65 -3.41 22.22
CA THR A 35 13.99 -3.45 21.59
C THR A 35 14.61 -2.06 21.48
N PRO A 36 15.01 -1.42 22.60
CA PRO A 36 15.75 -0.16 22.55
C PRO A 36 17.11 -0.34 21.81
N PRO A 37 17.71 0.74 21.28
CA PRO A 37 17.23 2.12 21.36
C PRO A 37 16.27 2.51 20.23
N ARG A 38 16.22 1.75 19.12
CA ARG A 38 15.45 2.12 17.92
C ARG A 38 14.05 1.52 17.84
N TYR A 39 13.74 0.41 18.52
CA TYR A 39 12.43 -0.26 18.37
C TYR A 39 12.14 -0.63 16.89
N GLY A 40 10.88 -0.68 16.47
CA GLY A 40 10.46 -1.11 15.13
C GLY A 40 9.35 -0.25 14.55
N ASP A 41 8.61 -0.80 13.58
CA ASP A 41 7.61 -0.06 12.81
C ASP A 41 6.49 0.53 13.69
N TYR A 42 6.18 -0.08 14.85
CA TYR A 42 5.25 0.50 15.83
C TYR A 42 5.72 1.87 16.34
N GLU A 43 7.00 1.97 16.74
CA GLU A 43 7.59 3.21 17.24
C GLU A 43 7.71 4.24 16.13
N ALA A 44 8.00 3.82 14.89
CA ALA A 44 8.04 4.71 13.74
C ALA A 44 6.70 5.46 13.57
N GLN A 45 5.58 4.73 13.57
CA GLN A 45 4.25 5.32 13.44
C GLN A 45 3.88 6.20 14.64
N ARG A 46 4.18 5.77 15.87
CA ARG A 46 3.94 6.58 17.08
C ARG A 46 4.75 7.89 17.02
N HIS A 47 6.02 7.80 16.63
CA HIS A 47 6.89 8.97 16.51
C HIS A 47 6.40 9.93 15.42
N TRP A 48 5.86 9.43 14.31
CA TRP A 48 5.23 10.30 13.30
C TRP A 48 4.02 11.04 13.87
N MET A 49 3.20 10.40 14.72
CA MET A 49 2.10 11.08 15.41
C MET A 49 2.63 12.17 16.36
N GLU A 50 3.67 11.89 17.15
CA GLU A 50 4.36 12.88 18.00
C GLU A 50 4.86 14.08 17.19
N VAL A 51 5.61 13.85 16.11
CA VAL A 51 6.19 14.90 15.27
C VAL A 51 5.10 15.76 14.64
N THR A 52 4.10 15.13 14.02
CA THR A 52 3.05 15.86 13.29
C THR A 52 2.10 16.63 14.21
N LEU A 53 1.92 16.15 15.45
CA LEU A 53 1.09 16.81 16.45
C LEU A 53 1.73 18.06 17.05
N ASN A 54 3.05 18.03 17.26
CA ASN A 54 3.77 19.04 18.03
C ASN A 54 4.54 20.05 17.16
N LEU A 55 4.90 19.70 15.92
CA LEU A 55 5.72 20.55 15.05
C LEU A 55 4.90 21.21 13.93
N PRO A 56 5.24 22.45 13.54
CA PRO A 56 4.73 23.05 12.32
C PRO A 56 5.02 22.18 11.09
N VAL A 57 4.12 22.16 10.11
CA VAL A 57 4.21 21.31 8.90
C VAL A 57 5.55 21.44 8.16
N LYS A 58 6.15 22.63 8.15
CA LYS A 58 7.46 22.90 7.55
C LYS A 58 8.63 22.09 8.16
N HIS A 59 8.46 21.51 9.35
CA HIS A 59 9.48 20.75 10.06
C HIS A 59 9.24 19.23 10.02
N TRP A 60 8.15 18.75 9.43
CA TRP A 60 7.81 17.31 9.44
C TRP A 60 8.84 16.45 8.69
N TYR A 61 9.39 16.96 7.59
CA TYR A 61 10.34 16.26 6.71
C TYR A 61 11.76 16.85 6.75
N ALA A 62 12.03 17.77 7.67
CA ALA A 62 13.30 18.47 7.77
C ALA A 62 13.99 18.18 9.11
N ASN A 63 15.31 17.98 9.05
CA ASN A 63 16.13 17.88 10.26
C ASN A 63 16.08 19.21 11.02
N SER A 64 15.91 19.13 12.34
CA SER A 64 15.92 20.27 13.24
C SER A 64 16.32 19.83 14.65
N THR A 65 16.43 20.78 15.58
CA THR A 65 16.64 20.51 17.01
C THR A 65 15.55 19.62 17.61
N ASP A 66 14.34 19.66 17.03
CA ASP A 66 13.15 18.98 17.52
C ASP A 66 12.76 17.73 16.72
N ASN A 67 13.28 17.60 15.50
CA ASN A 67 13.04 16.47 14.62
C ASN A 67 14.36 15.91 14.09
N ASN A 68 14.75 14.74 14.60
CA ASN A 68 15.92 14.01 14.12
C ASN A 68 15.44 12.95 13.13
N LEU A 69 15.67 13.17 11.84
CA LEU A 69 15.24 12.27 10.77
C LEU A 69 15.99 10.92 10.76
N ASP A 70 17.07 10.77 11.52
CA ASP A 70 17.75 9.49 11.72
C ASP A 70 17.02 8.59 12.72
N TYR A 71 16.15 9.17 13.56
CA TYR A 71 15.26 8.45 14.47
C TYR A 71 13.84 8.44 13.89
N TRP A 72 13.55 7.47 13.02
CA TRP A 72 12.23 7.29 12.40
C TRP A 72 11.66 8.55 11.75
N GLY A 73 12.47 9.23 10.93
CA GLY A 73 11.98 10.32 10.11
C GLY A 73 10.78 9.92 9.23
N LEU A 74 9.97 10.91 8.85
CA LEU A 74 8.81 10.70 7.99
C LEU A 74 9.27 10.33 6.56
N ASP A 75 9.01 9.08 6.17
CA ASP A 75 9.49 8.50 4.89
C ASP A 75 8.36 8.23 3.89
N TYR A 76 7.13 8.60 4.25
CA TYR A 76 5.94 8.45 3.41
C TYR A 76 5.42 9.81 2.94
N PRO A 77 4.64 9.86 1.85
CA PRO A 77 4.19 11.13 1.28
C PRO A 77 3.13 11.82 2.17
N PRO A 78 2.73 13.06 1.83
CA PRO A 78 1.96 13.93 2.72
C PRO A 78 0.69 13.34 3.34
N LEU A 79 -0.04 12.47 2.62
CA LEU A 79 -1.28 11.90 3.14
C LEU A 79 -1.03 10.98 4.35
N SER A 80 0.11 10.28 4.39
CA SER A 80 0.52 9.53 5.59
C SER A 80 0.84 10.45 6.77
N ALA A 81 1.47 11.60 6.53
CA ALA A 81 1.72 12.57 7.59
C ALA A 81 0.41 13.16 8.15
N TYR A 82 -0.57 13.48 7.30
CA TYR A 82 -1.89 13.91 7.76
C TYR A 82 -2.65 12.81 8.50
N GLN A 83 -2.50 11.55 8.10
CA GLN A 83 -3.03 10.41 8.86
C GLN A 83 -2.43 10.37 10.27
N SER A 84 -1.11 10.47 10.40
CA SER A 84 -0.42 10.52 11.69
C SER A 84 -0.87 11.71 12.54
N TRP A 85 -1.04 12.88 11.92
CA TRP A 85 -1.55 14.07 12.61
C TRP A 85 -2.97 13.84 13.15
N LEU A 86 -3.87 13.30 12.31
CA LEU A 86 -5.25 13.02 12.69
C LEU A 86 -5.32 12.02 13.85
N TYR A 87 -4.62 10.89 13.76
CA TYR A 87 -4.60 9.91 14.84
C TYR A 87 -3.91 10.45 16.10
N GLY A 88 -2.82 11.21 15.97
CA GLY A 88 -2.21 11.89 17.10
C GLY A 88 -3.20 12.80 17.82
N LYS A 89 -3.97 13.61 17.08
CA LYS A 89 -5.03 14.47 17.63
C LYS A 89 -6.15 13.68 18.32
N LEU A 90 -6.59 12.57 17.72
CA LEU A 90 -7.67 11.74 18.28
C LEU A 90 -7.23 10.99 19.55
N LEU A 91 -5.97 10.57 19.62
CA LEU A 91 -5.44 9.76 20.73
C LEU A 91 -4.86 10.59 21.88
N GLN A 92 -4.36 11.81 21.62
CA GLN A 92 -3.73 12.67 22.63
C GLN A 92 -4.57 12.87 23.91
N PRO A 93 -5.91 13.06 23.85
CA PRO A 93 -6.71 13.19 25.07
C PRO A 93 -6.73 11.95 25.97
N PHE A 94 -6.47 10.77 25.39
CA PHE A 94 -6.50 9.49 26.11
C PHE A 94 -5.12 9.01 26.55
N GLU A 95 -4.07 9.33 25.79
CA GLU A 95 -2.70 8.90 26.06
C GLU A 95 -1.68 10.03 25.73
N PRO A 96 -1.69 11.15 26.47
CA PRO A 96 -0.88 12.32 26.12
C PRO A 96 0.62 12.03 26.19
N ARG A 97 1.04 11.19 27.15
CA ARG A 97 2.45 10.82 27.37
C ARG A 97 3.06 10.06 26.19
N ALA A 98 2.24 9.39 25.37
CA ALA A 98 2.70 8.70 24.17
C ALA A 98 3.09 9.65 23.03
N PHE A 99 2.80 10.95 23.12
CA PHE A 99 3.06 11.93 22.06
C PHE A 99 3.78 13.17 22.59
N GLU A 100 4.42 13.09 23.76
CA GLU A 100 5.23 14.18 24.31
C GLU A 100 6.54 14.32 23.52
N LEU A 101 6.72 15.49 22.92
CA LEU A 101 7.90 15.81 22.11
C LEU A 101 9.18 15.58 22.92
N ARG A 102 10.14 14.84 22.35
CA ARG A 102 11.46 14.48 22.94
C ARG A 102 11.44 13.53 24.15
N ARG A 103 10.29 13.35 24.82
CA ARG A 103 10.17 12.51 26.03
C ARG A 103 9.56 11.14 25.76
N SER A 104 8.77 11.01 24.70
CA SER A 104 7.98 9.80 24.41
C SER A 104 8.67 8.80 23.46
N ARG A 105 9.95 8.98 23.16
CA ARG A 105 10.72 8.02 22.34
C ARG A 105 10.78 6.67 23.04
N GLY A 106 10.34 5.62 22.34
CA GLY A 106 10.25 4.27 22.90
C GLY A 106 9.14 4.09 23.92
N TYR A 107 8.10 4.93 23.89
CA TYR A 107 6.98 4.85 24.83
C TYR A 107 6.13 3.59 24.59
N GLU A 108 6.09 2.71 25.59
CA GLU A 108 5.35 1.44 25.52
C GLU A 108 4.48 1.26 26.77
N THR A 109 3.15 1.25 26.59
CA THR A 109 2.19 0.81 27.61
C THR A 109 1.12 -0.10 27.00
N PRO A 110 0.45 -0.96 27.79
CA PRO A 110 -0.68 -1.74 27.29
C PRO A 110 -1.80 -0.86 26.70
N ARG A 111 -2.03 0.32 27.29
CA ARG A 111 -3.05 1.27 26.83
C ARG A 111 -2.66 1.94 25.52
N SER A 112 -1.42 2.40 25.36
CA SER A 112 -0.95 2.96 24.08
C SER A 112 -1.05 1.91 22.97
N LYS A 113 -0.63 0.67 23.24
CA LYS A 113 -0.74 -0.44 22.29
C LYS A 113 -2.19 -0.62 21.83
N LEU A 114 -3.13 -0.69 22.76
CA LEU A 114 -4.55 -0.86 22.45
C LEU A 114 -5.08 0.28 21.56
N LEU A 115 -4.80 1.53 21.91
CA LEU A 115 -5.26 2.70 21.15
C LEU A 115 -4.68 2.74 19.73
N LEU A 116 -3.38 2.51 19.60
CA LEU A 116 -2.72 2.48 18.28
C LEU A 116 -3.24 1.32 17.41
N ARG A 117 -3.53 0.14 17.99
CA ARG A 117 -4.17 -0.97 17.25
C ARG A 117 -5.54 -0.59 16.72
N TRP A 118 -6.34 0.15 17.49
CA TRP A 118 -7.65 0.65 17.05
C TRP A 118 -7.54 1.61 15.87
N CYS A 119 -6.49 2.42 15.77
CA CYS A 119 -6.27 3.27 14.58
C CYS A 119 -6.12 2.45 13.30
N VAL A 120 -5.35 1.35 13.34
CA VAL A 120 -5.17 0.45 12.19
C VAL A 120 -6.49 -0.23 11.82
N VAL A 121 -7.24 -0.74 12.80
CA VAL A 121 -8.56 -1.34 12.55
C VAL A 121 -9.55 -0.31 11.99
N ALA A 122 -9.55 0.92 12.51
CA ALA A 122 -10.41 1.99 12.01
C ALA A 122 -10.06 2.37 10.57
N SER A 123 -8.78 2.46 10.21
CA SER A 123 -8.34 2.66 8.82
C SER A 123 -8.89 1.58 7.88
N ASP A 124 -8.83 0.31 8.30
CA ASP A 124 -9.38 -0.80 7.52
C ASP A 124 -10.90 -0.63 7.33
N LEU A 125 -11.65 -0.41 8.41
CA LEU A 125 -13.11 -0.30 8.38
C LEU A 125 -13.58 0.90 7.55
N LEU A 126 -12.87 2.02 7.59
CA LEU A 126 -13.24 3.26 6.91
C LEU A 126 -12.81 3.31 5.44
N VAL A 127 -11.73 2.60 5.06
CA VAL A 127 -11.14 2.70 3.72
C VAL A 127 -11.11 1.35 3.01
N PHE A 128 -10.48 0.35 3.61
CA PHE A 128 -10.26 -0.95 2.96
C PHE A 128 -11.55 -1.74 2.75
N PHE A 129 -12.37 -1.88 3.80
CA PHE A 129 -13.64 -2.59 3.74
C PHE A 129 -14.61 -2.03 2.68
N PRO A 130 -14.93 -0.72 2.66
CA PRO A 130 -15.82 -0.17 1.64
C PRO A 130 -15.21 -0.26 0.23
N ALA A 131 -13.89 -0.11 0.09
CA ALA A 131 -13.23 -0.30 -1.20
C ALA A 131 -13.36 -1.73 -1.72
N VAL A 132 -13.13 -2.75 -0.88
CA VAL A 132 -13.31 -4.15 -1.25
C VAL A 132 -14.77 -4.45 -1.58
N LEU A 133 -15.74 -3.93 -0.82
CA LEU A 133 -17.16 -4.08 -1.13
C LEU A 133 -17.51 -3.44 -2.49
N ALA A 134 -16.95 -2.27 -2.80
CA ALA A 134 -17.12 -1.64 -4.11
C ALA A 134 -16.48 -2.48 -5.23
N SER A 135 -15.28 -3.02 -5.01
CA SER A 135 -14.61 -3.92 -5.95
C SER A 135 -15.44 -5.17 -6.23
N VAL A 136 -15.97 -5.82 -5.19
CA VAL A 136 -16.85 -6.98 -5.35
C VAL A 136 -18.08 -6.58 -6.16
N ALA A 137 -18.75 -5.48 -5.81
CA ALA A 137 -19.97 -5.05 -6.49
C ALA A 137 -19.76 -4.78 -7.99
N VAL A 138 -18.62 -4.19 -8.38
CA VAL A 138 -18.29 -3.87 -9.77
C VAL A 138 -17.78 -5.11 -10.53
N LEU A 139 -16.78 -5.80 -9.99
CA LEU A 139 -16.06 -6.86 -10.69
C LEU A 139 -16.83 -8.18 -10.80
N THR A 140 -17.81 -8.40 -9.92
CA THR A 140 -18.64 -9.61 -9.91
C THR A 140 -20.09 -9.35 -10.37
N ARG A 141 -20.31 -8.27 -11.13
CA ARG A 141 -21.63 -7.96 -11.69
C ARG A 141 -22.14 -9.15 -12.53
N GLY A 142 -23.36 -9.60 -12.26
CA GLY A 142 -23.96 -10.77 -12.92
C GLY A 142 -23.44 -12.13 -12.45
N ARG A 143 -22.51 -12.20 -11.49
CA ARG A 143 -22.02 -13.47 -10.93
C ARG A 143 -22.87 -13.95 -9.75
N ALA A 144 -22.82 -15.26 -9.51
CA ALA A 144 -23.52 -15.92 -8.41
C ALA A 144 -23.09 -15.37 -7.02
N PRO A 145 -24.00 -15.33 -6.02
CA PRO A 145 -23.69 -14.85 -4.68
C PRO A 145 -22.47 -15.51 -4.02
N ALA A 146 -22.26 -16.81 -4.26
CA ALA A 146 -21.10 -17.54 -3.73
C ALA A 146 -19.77 -16.96 -4.23
N CYS A 147 -19.68 -16.57 -5.51
CA CYS A 147 -18.50 -15.91 -6.07
C CYS A 147 -18.22 -14.56 -5.39
N LYS A 148 -19.28 -13.78 -5.11
CA LYS A 148 -19.17 -12.50 -4.41
C LYS A 148 -18.65 -12.68 -2.99
N SER A 149 -19.20 -13.64 -2.24
CA SER A 149 -18.77 -13.97 -0.89
C SER A 149 -17.34 -14.50 -0.86
N ALA A 150 -16.96 -15.36 -1.81
CA ALA A 150 -15.61 -15.89 -1.91
C ALA A 150 -14.58 -14.80 -2.20
N LEU A 151 -14.86 -13.87 -3.11
CA LEU A 151 -13.97 -12.75 -3.39
C LEU A 151 -13.85 -11.81 -2.19
N LEU A 152 -14.97 -11.49 -1.54
CA LEU A 152 -14.98 -10.66 -0.34
C LEU A 152 -14.15 -11.32 0.77
N ALA A 153 -14.31 -12.63 0.97
CA ALA A 153 -13.53 -13.38 1.96
C ALA A 153 -12.05 -13.40 1.61
N ALA A 154 -11.68 -13.68 0.35
CA ALA A 154 -10.30 -13.71 -0.10
C ALA A 154 -9.59 -12.36 0.14
N ALA A 155 -10.27 -11.24 -0.10
CA ALA A 155 -9.72 -9.90 0.11
C ALA A 155 -9.64 -9.52 1.60
N LEU A 156 -10.70 -9.77 2.39
CA LEU A 156 -10.74 -9.35 3.80
C LEU A 156 -9.95 -10.26 4.74
N LEU A 157 -9.76 -11.53 4.35
CA LEU A 157 -9.08 -12.56 5.14
C LEU A 157 -7.67 -12.89 4.60
N GLN A 158 -7.11 -12.04 3.73
CA GLN A 158 -5.80 -12.25 3.14
C GLN A 158 -4.71 -12.31 4.24
N PRO A 159 -4.05 -13.47 4.47
CA PRO A 159 -3.20 -13.67 5.65
C PRO A 159 -2.02 -12.70 5.74
N ALA A 160 -1.37 -12.44 4.60
CA ALA A 160 -0.27 -11.49 4.50
C ALA A 160 -0.68 -10.09 5.00
N ALA A 161 -1.85 -9.60 4.58
CA ALA A 161 -2.33 -8.28 4.98
C ALA A 161 -2.73 -8.23 6.46
N LEU A 162 -3.39 -9.28 6.95
CA LEU A 162 -3.78 -9.41 8.35
C LEU A 162 -2.56 -9.38 9.28
N LEU A 163 -1.53 -10.17 8.99
CA LEU A 163 -0.35 -10.30 9.84
C LEU A 163 0.52 -9.04 9.81
N ILE A 164 0.68 -8.40 8.66
CA ILE A 164 1.52 -7.21 8.54
C ILE A 164 0.85 -5.98 9.17
N ASP A 165 -0.42 -5.72 8.90
CA ASP A 165 -1.04 -4.50 9.44
C ASP A 165 -1.40 -4.67 10.92
N HIS A 166 -2.02 -5.79 11.29
CA HIS A 166 -2.60 -5.99 12.62
C HIS A 166 -1.66 -6.73 13.58
N GLY A 167 -0.61 -7.38 13.09
CA GLY A 167 0.46 -7.97 13.89
C GLY A 167 1.70 -7.09 13.92
N HIS A 168 2.38 -6.96 12.79
CA HIS A 168 3.64 -6.19 12.65
C HIS A 168 3.47 -4.68 12.91
N PHE A 169 2.27 -4.13 12.70
CA PHE A 169 1.88 -2.71 12.90
C PHE A 169 2.20 -1.82 11.70
N GLN A 170 1.32 -1.86 10.70
CA GLN A 170 1.41 -1.09 9.47
C GLN A 170 0.04 -0.60 9.01
N TYR A 171 0.03 0.43 8.16
CA TYR A 171 -1.18 0.98 7.52
C TYR A 171 -1.23 0.65 6.02
N ASN A 172 -0.88 -0.57 5.61
CA ASN A 172 -0.84 -0.90 4.17
C ASN A 172 -2.24 -0.96 3.55
N ASN A 173 -3.23 -1.47 4.28
CA ASN A 173 -4.62 -1.61 3.83
C ASN A 173 -5.30 -0.27 3.55
N LEU A 174 -4.83 0.84 4.13
CA LEU A 174 -5.33 2.17 3.74
C LEU A 174 -4.92 2.49 2.29
N CYS A 175 -3.63 2.36 1.97
CA CYS A 175 -3.12 2.50 0.60
C CYS A 175 -3.74 1.47 -0.36
N LEU A 176 -3.76 0.19 0.01
CA LEU A 176 -4.30 -0.89 -0.83
C LEU A 176 -5.81 -0.74 -1.01
N GLY A 177 -6.54 -0.24 -0.01
CA GLY A 177 -7.96 0.09 -0.10
C GLY A 177 -8.22 1.20 -1.09
N LEU A 178 -7.47 2.30 -1.02
CA LEU A 178 -7.53 3.37 -2.01
C LEU A 178 -7.24 2.87 -3.43
N ALA A 179 -6.21 2.03 -3.61
CA ALA A 179 -5.88 1.43 -4.91
C ALA A 179 -6.96 0.46 -5.42
N ALA A 180 -7.55 -0.36 -4.54
CA ALA A 180 -8.65 -1.27 -4.88
C ALA A 180 -9.90 -0.50 -5.29
N GLY A 181 -10.27 0.54 -4.51
CA GLY A 181 -11.37 1.43 -4.80
C GLY A 181 -11.16 2.20 -6.11
N ALA A 182 -9.92 2.62 -6.38
CA ALA A 182 -9.54 3.23 -7.65
C ALA A 182 -9.76 2.26 -8.83
N ALA A 183 -9.26 1.01 -8.71
CA ALA A 183 -9.44 -0.01 -9.74
C ALA A 183 -10.93 -0.31 -9.98
N ALA A 184 -11.74 -0.40 -8.92
CA ALA A 184 -13.19 -0.59 -9.01
C ALA A 184 -13.90 0.61 -9.65
N ALA A 185 -13.49 1.83 -9.35
CA ALA A 185 -14.04 3.04 -9.95
C ALA A 185 -13.73 3.09 -11.45
N VAL A 186 -12.47 2.85 -11.84
CA VAL A 186 -12.04 2.79 -13.24
C VAL A 186 -12.75 1.67 -14.00
N ALA A 187 -12.75 0.44 -13.46
CA ALA A 187 -13.45 -0.70 -14.06
C ALA A 187 -14.96 -0.48 -14.20
N GLY A 188 -15.55 0.34 -13.31
CA GLY A 188 -16.95 0.77 -13.37
C GLY A 188 -17.21 2.01 -14.25
N GLY A 189 -16.22 2.50 -15.01
CA GLY A 189 -16.34 3.66 -15.90
C GLY A 189 -16.23 5.04 -15.22
N ARG A 190 -15.96 5.10 -13.91
CA ARG A 190 -15.81 6.35 -13.15
C ARG A 190 -14.34 6.78 -13.12
N HIS A 191 -13.82 7.17 -14.29
CA HIS A 191 -12.39 7.40 -14.50
C HIS A 191 -11.80 8.48 -13.57
N LEU A 192 -12.46 9.63 -13.42
CA LEU A 192 -11.94 10.74 -12.59
C LEU A 192 -11.88 10.36 -11.10
N LEU A 193 -12.93 9.71 -10.58
CA LEU A 193 -12.92 9.19 -9.21
C LEU A 193 -11.79 8.17 -9.03
N GLY A 194 -11.61 7.28 -10.01
CA GLY A 194 -10.51 6.31 -10.02
C GLY A 194 -9.14 6.98 -9.98
N SER A 195 -8.91 8.00 -10.80
CA SER A 195 -7.68 8.78 -10.81
C SER A 195 -7.43 9.48 -9.48
N CYS A 196 -8.45 10.11 -8.89
CA CYS A 196 -8.35 10.74 -7.58
C CYS A 196 -7.98 9.73 -6.48
N LEU A 197 -8.71 8.62 -6.37
CA LEU A 197 -8.42 7.56 -5.38
C LEU A 197 -7.02 6.97 -5.57
N PHE A 198 -6.57 6.77 -6.80
CA PHE A 198 -5.22 6.27 -7.06
C PHE A 198 -4.14 7.30 -6.68
N CYS A 199 -4.37 8.58 -6.95
CA CYS A 199 -3.48 9.65 -6.49
C CYS A 199 -3.41 9.70 -4.95
N LEU A 200 -4.53 9.51 -4.25
CA LEU A 200 -4.55 9.40 -2.79
C LEU A 200 -3.77 8.17 -2.30
N ALA A 201 -3.90 7.01 -2.96
CA ALA A 201 -3.10 5.82 -2.64
C ALA A 201 -1.60 6.11 -2.76
N LEU A 202 -1.19 6.75 -3.85
CA LEU A 202 0.20 7.14 -4.11
C LEU A 202 0.72 8.18 -3.12
N ASN A 203 -0.15 9.09 -2.66
CA ASN A 203 0.18 10.08 -1.62
C ASN A 203 0.17 9.51 -0.20
N HIS A 204 -0.40 8.32 -0.01
CA HIS A 204 -0.34 7.60 1.26
C HIS A 204 0.93 6.76 1.36
N LYS A 205 1.21 5.94 0.35
CA LYS A 205 2.47 5.18 0.25
C LYS A 205 2.97 5.22 -1.20
N GLN A 206 4.20 5.68 -1.38
CA GLN A 206 4.85 5.79 -2.68
C GLN A 206 4.94 4.45 -3.43
N MET A 207 4.89 3.33 -2.70
CA MET A 207 4.90 1.98 -3.28
C MET A 207 3.68 1.69 -4.17
N ALA A 208 2.58 2.46 -4.06
CA ALA A 208 1.46 2.38 -5.01
C ALA A 208 1.86 2.73 -6.45
N LEU A 209 3.03 3.36 -6.65
CA LEU A 209 3.63 3.63 -7.96
C LEU A 209 3.75 2.35 -8.81
N TYR A 210 3.84 1.19 -8.17
CA TYR A 210 3.91 -0.10 -8.84
C TYR A 210 2.69 -0.40 -9.71
N TYR A 211 1.55 0.25 -9.45
CA TYR A 211 0.34 0.16 -10.27
C TYR A 211 0.22 1.29 -11.30
N ALA A 212 1.03 2.35 -11.22
CA ALA A 212 0.88 3.53 -12.06
C ALA A 212 0.95 3.22 -13.56
N PRO A 213 1.83 2.33 -14.06
CA PRO A 213 1.82 1.95 -15.47
C PRO A 213 0.49 1.34 -15.92
N ALA A 214 -0.17 0.56 -15.06
CA ALA A 214 -1.45 -0.07 -15.37
C ALA A 214 -2.60 0.95 -15.43
N PHE A 215 -2.70 1.83 -14.44
CA PHE A 215 -3.71 2.90 -14.45
C PHE A 215 -3.50 3.85 -15.62
N PHE A 216 -2.25 4.26 -15.87
CA PHE A 216 -1.91 5.12 -17.00
C PHE A 216 -2.29 4.47 -18.34
N ALA A 217 -1.83 3.24 -18.58
CA ALA A 217 -2.13 2.50 -19.81
C ALA A 217 -3.63 2.34 -20.05
N HIS A 218 -4.38 1.92 -19.02
CA HIS A 218 -5.83 1.74 -19.14
C HIS A 218 -6.56 3.05 -19.44
N LEU A 219 -6.30 4.11 -18.66
CA LEU A 219 -6.97 5.39 -18.81
C LEU A 219 -6.63 6.07 -20.14
N LEU A 220 -5.35 6.01 -20.55
CA LEU A 220 -4.91 6.48 -21.87
C LEU A 220 -5.58 5.68 -22.99
N GLY A 221 -5.58 4.35 -22.90
CA GLY A 221 -6.23 3.48 -23.88
C GLY A 221 -7.72 3.77 -24.03
N CYS A 222 -8.42 4.00 -22.92
CA CYS A 222 -9.82 4.42 -22.91
C CYS A 222 -10.01 5.79 -23.58
N ALA A 223 -9.15 6.77 -23.28
CA ALA A 223 -9.22 8.10 -23.88
C ALA A 223 -8.95 8.06 -25.40
N LEU A 224 -7.94 7.32 -25.85
CA LEU A 224 -7.56 7.22 -27.26
C LEU A 224 -8.63 6.55 -28.15
N ARG A 225 -9.54 5.78 -27.55
CA ARG A 225 -10.67 5.12 -28.23
C ARG A 225 -11.87 6.03 -28.47
N LEU A 226 -11.88 7.25 -27.93
CA LEU A 226 -12.95 8.22 -28.20
C LEU A 226 -12.98 8.59 -29.69
N PRO A 227 -14.17 8.86 -30.27
CA PRO A 227 -14.33 8.96 -31.72
C PRO A 227 -13.66 10.19 -32.33
N SER A 228 -13.62 11.32 -31.62
CA SER A 228 -13.11 12.60 -32.13
C SER A 228 -11.86 13.08 -31.41
N LEU A 229 -10.97 13.79 -32.12
CA LEU A 229 -9.76 14.37 -31.53
C LEU A 229 -10.08 15.34 -30.37
N PRO A 230 -11.08 16.24 -30.46
CA PRO A 230 -11.46 17.09 -29.33
C PRO A 230 -11.90 16.29 -28.10
N ALA A 231 -12.64 15.18 -28.28
CA ALA A 231 -13.04 14.32 -27.16
C ALA A 231 -11.84 13.64 -26.50
N LYS A 232 -10.87 13.16 -27.30
CA LYS A 232 -9.60 12.59 -26.80
C LYS A 232 -8.84 13.61 -25.95
N VAL A 233 -8.62 14.81 -26.49
CA VAL A 233 -7.90 15.90 -25.81
C VAL A 233 -8.62 16.29 -24.52
N THR A 234 -9.93 16.53 -24.59
CA THR A 234 -10.75 16.89 -23.41
C THR A 234 -10.60 15.84 -22.32
N ARG A 235 -10.73 14.55 -22.66
CA ARG A 235 -10.61 13.47 -21.67
C ARG A 235 -9.22 13.42 -21.04
N ILE A 236 -8.16 13.60 -21.81
CA ILE A 236 -6.78 13.65 -21.30
C ILE A 236 -6.59 14.86 -20.38
N CYS A 237 -7.12 16.03 -20.75
CA CYS A 237 -7.08 17.23 -19.92
C CYS A 237 -7.83 17.06 -18.60
N GLU A 238 -9.03 16.46 -18.60
CA GLU A 238 -9.79 16.18 -17.37
C GLU A 238 -9.03 15.23 -16.43
N LEU A 239 -8.42 14.17 -16.98
CA LEU A 239 -7.61 13.24 -16.21
C LEU A 239 -6.37 13.94 -15.64
N GLY A 240 -5.65 14.70 -16.46
CA GLY A 240 -4.49 15.48 -16.04
C GLY A 240 -4.83 16.51 -14.94
N ALA A 241 -5.92 17.26 -15.12
CA ALA A 241 -6.41 18.22 -14.14
C ALA A 241 -6.79 17.54 -12.82
N THR A 242 -7.42 16.35 -12.87
CA THR A 242 -7.77 15.57 -11.68
C THR A 242 -6.51 15.14 -10.91
N VAL A 243 -5.48 14.66 -11.61
CA VAL A 243 -4.19 14.29 -11.01
C VAL A 243 -3.53 15.50 -10.37
N VAL A 244 -3.38 16.61 -11.12
CA VAL A 244 -2.75 17.84 -10.63
C VAL A 244 -3.49 18.40 -9.43
N ALA A 245 -4.83 18.49 -9.48
CA ALA A 245 -5.63 19.01 -8.37
C ALA A 245 -5.52 18.15 -7.11
N THR A 246 -5.54 16.82 -7.26
CA THR A 246 -5.41 15.90 -6.11
C THR A 246 -4.02 16.00 -5.47
N PHE A 247 -2.96 16.03 -6.29
CA PHE A 247 -1.60 16.22 -5.79
C PHE A 247 -1.41 17.60 -5.16
N ALA A 248 -1.91 18.67 -5.78
CA ALA A 248 -1.84 20.01 -5.22
C ALA A 248 -2.54 20.08 -3.86
N ALA A 249 -3.70 19.43 -3.71
CA ALA A 249 -4.41 19.36 -2.43
C ALA A 249 -3.59 18.63 -1.34
N CYS A 250 -2.99 17.48 -1.66
CA CYS A 250 -2.15 16.75 -0.70
C CYS A 250 -0.85 17.51 -0.37
N TRP A 251 -0.25 18.17 -1.35
CA TRP A 251 1.08 18.80 -1.23
C TRP A 251 1.03 20.29 -0.87
N ALA A 252 -0.15 20.91 -0.80
CA ALA A 252 -0.34 22.35 -0.62
C ALA A 252 0.65 23.03 0.37
N PRO A 253 0.82 22.57 1.64
CA PRO A 253 1.73 23.24 2.57
C PRO A 253 3.22 23.05 2.24
N PHE A 254 3.56 22.04 1.43
CA PHE A 254 4.92 21.74 0.96
C PHE A 254 5.26 22.44 -0.36
N LEU A 255 4.26 22.92 -1.10
CA LEU A 255 4.44 23.66 -2.36
C LEU A 255 4.72 25.16 -2.15
N VAL A 256 4.52 25.68 -0.94
CA VAL A 256 4.76 27.10 -0.60
C VAL A 256 6.21 27.53 -0.88
N GLN A 257 7.17 26.62 -0.70
CA GLN A 257 8.58 26.85 -1.00
C GLN A 257 9.14 25.60 -1.70
N PRO A 258 9.78 25.74 -2.88
CA PRO A 258 10.31 24.60 -3.63
C PRO A 258 11.24 23.68 -2.81
N ALA A 259 12.03 24.28 -1.90
CA ALA A 259 12.91 23.53 -1.00
C ALA A 259 12.15 22.51 -0.13
N ARG A 260 10.94 22.84 0.35
CA ARG A 260 10.14 21.94 1.19
C ARG A 260 9.64 20.73 0.41
N GLY A 261 9.17 20.94 -0.82
CA GLY A 261 8.81 19.85 -1.72
C GLY A 261 10.01 18.93 -1.99
N ALA A 262 11.19 19.51 -2.21
CA ALA A 262 12.42 18.76 -2.40
C ALA A 262 12.80 17.92 -1.16
N ASP A 263 12.62 18.45 0.06
CA ASP A 263 12.86 17.70 1.30
C ASP A 263 11.98 16.46 1.38
N VAL A 264 10.67 16.59 1.10
CA VAL A 264 9.75 15.45 1.04
C VAL A 264 10.24 14.42 -0.01
N LEU A 265 10.54 14.86 -1.24
CA LEU A 265 10.97 13.96 -2.31
C LEU A 265 12.25 13.19 -1.97
N ARG A 266 13.22 13.83 -1.31
CA ARG A 266 14.46 13.16 -0.86
C ARG A 266 14.18 12.08 0.19
N ARG A 267 13.15 12.23 1.03
CA ARG A 267 12.72 11.17 1.96
C ARG A 267 12.01 10.00 1.28
N LEU A 268 11.24 10.26 0.22
CA LEU A 268 10.49 9.21 -0.48
C LEU A 268 11.39 8.27 -1.30
N ALA A 269 12.54 8.76 -1.78
CA ALA A 269 13.48 8.03 -2.63
C ALA A 269 14.89 7.95 -1.99
N PRO A 270 15.09 7.08 -0.98
CA PRO A 270 16.39 6.95 -0.32
C PRO A 270 17.37 6.15 -1.19
N LEU A 271 18.00 6.82 -2.16
CA LEU A 271 19.00 6.24 -3.07
C LEU A 271 20.30 5.79 -2.37
N GLY A 272 20.43 6.02 -1.06
CA GLY A 272 21.64 5.73 -0.28
C GLY A 272 21.85 4.26 0.14
N ARG A 273 20.92 3.35 -0.15
CA ARG A 273 21.05 1.91 0.21
C ARG A 273 21.57 1.07 -0.96
N GLY A 274 22.38 0.05 -0.67
CA GLY A 274 22.88 -0.93 -1.62
C GLY A 274 21.85 -1.98 -2.06
N LEU A 275 22.09 -2.63 -3.20
CA LEU A 275 21.21 -3.65 -3.80
C LEU A 275 21.09 -4.90 -2.91
N TYR A 276 19.89 -5.35 -2.51
CA TYR A 276 19.65 -6.49 -1.58
C TYR A 276 20.27 -6.36 -0.16
N GLU A 277 20.27 -5.16 0.44
CA GLU A 277 20.54 -5.03 1.89
C GLU A 277 19.53 -5.78 2.77
N ASP A 278 18.28 -5.87 2.30
CA ASP A 278 17.25 -6.74 2.87
C ASP A 278 17.16 -8.02 2.03
N TYR A 279 17.17 -9.19 2.69
CA TYR A 279 17.01 -10.48 2.02
C TYR A 279 15.56 -10.67 1.56
N VAL A 280 15.32 -10.48 0.26
CA VAL A 280 13.98 -10.50 -0.34
C VAL A 280 13.93 -11.55 -1.44
N ALA A 281 12.77 -12.16 -1.68
CA ALA A 281 12.55 -13.09 -2.78
C ALA A 281 12.45 -12.40 -4.16
N ASN A 282 13.36 -11.48 -4.46
CA ASN A 282 13.48 -10.83 -5.77
C ASN A 282 14.57 -11.51 -6.61
N PHE A 283 14.64 -11.18 -7.91
CA PHE A 283 15.57 -11.79 -8.85
C PHE A 283 17.04 -11.59 -8.44
N TRP A 284 17.39 -10.38 -8.00
CA TRP A 284 18.76 -10.01 -7.67
C TRP A 284 19.29 -10.74 -6.43
N CYS A 285 18.46 -10.85 -5.39
CA CYS A 285 18.81 -11.55 -4.16
C CYS A 285 18.77 -13.06 -4.34
N SER A 286 17.85 -13.63 -5.12
CA SER A 286 17.79 -15.08 -5.34
C SER A 286 18.96 -15.58 -6.20
N THR A 287 19.44 -14.76 -7.13
CA THR A 287 20.60 -15.07 -7.97
C THR A 287 21.94 -14.68 -7.36
N SER A 288 21.98 -13.97 -6.22
CA SER A 288 23.24 -13.50 -5.60
C SER A 288 24.16 -14.62 -5.11
N ALA A 289 23.61 -15.83 -4.92
CA ALA A 289 24.40 -17.02 -4.64
C ALA A 289 25.27 -17.42 -5.86
N LEU A 290 24.72 -17.30 -7.07
CA LEU A 290 25.32 -17.69 -8.34
C LEU A 290 26.11 -16.55 -9.00
N VAL A 291 25.55 -15.34 -8.97
CA VAL A 291 26.11 -14.14 -9.60
C VAL A 291 26.38 -13.08 -8.54
N LYS A 292 27.64 -12.73 -8.32
CA LYS A 292 28.04 -11.72 -7.33
C LYS A 292 27.85 -10.30 -7.88
N TRP A 293 26.59 -9.89 -8.11
CA TRP A 293 26.22 -8.62 -8.75
C TRP A 293 26.98 -7.39 -8.21
N ARG A 294 27.07 -7.24 -6.88
CA ARG A 294 27.81 -6.13 -6.22
C ARG A 294 29.33 -6.15 -6.46
N GLN A 295 29.92 -7.30 -6.80
CA GLN A 295 31.34 -7.42 -7.12
C GLN A 295 31.61 -7.21 -8.61
N LEU A 296 30.62 -7.53 -9.45
CA LEU A 296 30.73 -7.45 -10.91
C LEU A 296 30.40 -6.06 -11.46
N PHE A 297 29.52 -5.30 -10.81
CA PHE A 297 29.02 -4.03 -11.33
C PHE A 297 29.01 -2.93 -10.28
N SER A 298 29.21 -1.69 -10.73
CA SER A 298 29.06 -0.51 -9.89
C SER A 298 27.60 -0.28 -9.50
N GLN A 299 27.37 0.48 -8.43
CA GLN A 299 26.03 0.80 -7.95
C GLN A 299 25.17 1.47 -9.03
N GLN A 300 25.75 2.41 -9.79
CA GLN A 300 25.05 3.13 -10.86
C GLN A 300 24.59 2.19 -11.98
N VAL A 301 25.46 1.26 -12.40
CA VAL A 301 25.12 0.27 -13.42
C VAL A 301 23.99 -0.65 -12.93
N LEU A 302 24.05 -1.07 -11.67
CA LEU A 302 23.01 -1.91 -11.08
C LEU A 302 21.66 -1.19 -11.00
N VAL A 303 21.64 0.09 -10.61
CA VAL A 303 20.40 0.90 -10.59
C VAL A 303 19.77 0.97 -11.99
N HIS A 304 20.58 1.27 -13.01
CA HIS A 304 20.08 1.33 -14.39
C HIS A 304 19.64 -0.03 -14.93
N ALA A 305 20.37 -1.11 -14.63
CA ALA A 305 20.01 -2.46 -15.02
C ALA A 305 18.68 -2.90 -14.38
N CYS A 306 18.50 -2.64 -13.07
CA CYS A 306 17.24 -2.90 -12.37
C CYS A 306 16.08 -2.14 -13.01
N ALA A 307 16.26 -0.83 -13.26
CA ALA A 307 15.25 -0.02 -13.92
C ALA A 307 14.90 -0.55 -15.32
N GLY A 308 15.90 -0.89 -16.12
CA GLY A 308 15.74 -1.48 -17.45
C GLY A 308 14.97 -2.80 -17.42
N CYS A 309 15.35 -3.73 -16.53
CA CYS A 309 14.66 -5.01 -16.36
C CYS A 309 13.21 -4.83 -15.89
N THR A 310 12.95 -3.95 -14.92
CA THR A 310 11.59 -3.64 -14.46
C THR A 310 10.74 -3.09 -15.61
N LEU A 311 11.25 -2.11 -16.36
CA LEU A 311 10.53 -1.53 -17.50
C LEU A 311 10.28 -2.55 -18.60
N ALA A 312 11.28 -3.36 -18.96
CA ALA A 312 11.14 -4.41 -19.97
C ALA A 312 10.09 -5.45 -19.57
N ALA A 313 10.04 -5.84 -18.29
CA ALA A 313 9.09 -6.83 -17.80
C ALA A 313 7.64 -6.32 -17.76
N LEU A 314 7.41 -5.04 -17.45
CA LEU A 314 6.05 -4.48 -17.37
C LEU A 314 5.50 -3.95 -18.72
N LEU A 315 6.37 -3.60 -19.66
CA LEU A 315 5.99 -2.93 -20.91
C LEU A 315 4.98 -3.73 -21.75
N PRO A 316 5.12 -5.07 -21.93
CA PRO A 316 4.17 -5.84 -22.73
C PRO A 316 2.74 -5.75 -22.19
N ALA A 317 2.57 -5.86 -20.86
CA ALA A 317 1.26 -5.77 -20.22
C ALA A 317 0.66 -4.36 -20.35
N ALA A 318 1.46 -3.32 -20.14
CA ALA A 318 1.03 -1.93 -20.30
C ALA A 318 0.62 -1.60 -21.75
N VAL A 319 1.38 -2.06 -22.74
CA VAL A 319 1.06 -1.85 -24.16
C VAL A 319 -0.21 -2.62 -24.55
N ALA A 320 -0.35 -3.87 -24.10
CA ALA A 320 -1.55 -4.66 -24.35
C ALA A 320 -2.80 -3.98 -23.78
N GLU A 321 -2.71 -3.49 -22.54
CA GLU A 321 -3.83 -2.81 -21.88
C GLU A 321 -4.16 -1.47 -22.54
N ALA A 322 -3.17 -0.66 -22.92
CA ALA A 322 -3.41 0.59 -23.64
C ALA A 322 -4.08 0.37 -25.00
N ARG A 323 -3.76 -0.73 -25.69
CA ARG A 323 -4.39 -1.08 -26.98
C ARG A 323 -5.82 -1.59 -26.80
N ARG A 324 -6.08 -2.39 -25.76
CA ARG A 324 -7.36 -3.07 -25.52
C ARG A 324 -7.79 -3.00 -24.05
N PRO A 325 -8.14 -1.79 -23.57
CA PRO A 325 -8.50 -1.60 -22.17
C PRO A 325 -9.73 -2.42 -21.81
N SER A 326 -9.66 -3.09 -20.66
CA SER A 326 -10.77 -3.84 -20.09
C SER A 326 -10.64 -3.93 -18.57
N ALA A 327 -11.74 -4.16 -17.86
CA ALA A 327 -11.69 -4.27 -16.39
C ALA A 327 -10.73 -5.40 -15.91
N GLN A 328 -10.73 -6.55 -16.60
CA GLN A 328 -9.81 -7.64 -16.29
C GLN A 328 -8.38 -7.33 -16.73
N GLY A 329 -8.22 -6.70 -17.90
CA GLY A 329 -6.93 -6.29 -18.41
C GLY A 329 -6.22 -5.28 -17.50
N LEU A 330 -6.96 -4.32 -16.91
CA LEU A 330 -6.45 -3.42 -15.88
C LEU A 330 -5.87 -4.20 -14.70
N LEU A 331 -6.60 -5.16 -14.13
CA LEU A 331 -6.13 -5.94 -12.99
C LEU A 331 -4.94 -6.85 -13.36
N ARG A 332 -4.94 -7.45 -14.55
CA ARG A 332 -3.79 -8.22 -15.06
C ARG A 332 -2.57 -7.34 -15.24
N CYS A 333 -2.74 -6.13 -15.76
CA CYS A 333 -1.66 -5.15 -15.92
C CYS A 333 -1.17 -4.65 -14.56
N MET A 334 -2.06 -4.44 -13.58
CA MET A 334 -1.68 -4.11 -12.20
C MET A 334 -0.84 -5.23 -11.58
N ALA A 335 -1.24 -6.49 -11.75
CA ALA A 335 -0.50 -7.64 -11.28
C ALA A 335 0.88 -7.75 -11.95
N ALA A 336 0.93 -7.72 -13.29
CA ALA A 336 2.17 -7.79 -14.06
C ALA A 336 3.13 -6.65 -13.71
N SER A 337 2.65 -5.41 -13.63
CA SER A 337 3.44 -4.25 -13.27
C SER A 337 4.00 -4.39 -11.84
N SER A 338 3.16 -4.69 -10.86
CA SER A 338 3.61 -4.83 -9.47
C SER A 338 4.55 -6.02 -9.24
N PHE A 339 4.41 -7.13 -9.98
CA PHE A 339 5.40 -8.19 -10.00
C PHE A 339 6.72 -7.76 -10.65
N ALA A 340 6.69 -7.03 -11.76
CA ALA A 340 7.91 -6.53 -12.40
C ALA A 340 8.71 -5.62 -11.47
N PHE A 341 8.04 -4.75 -10.71
CA PHE A 341 8.68 -3.97 -9.66
C PHE A 341 9.20 -4.87 -8.53
N PHE A 342 8.37 -5.78 -7.98
CA PHE A 342 8.79 -6.67 -6.90
C PHE A 342 10.00 -7.56 -7.25
N LEU A 343 10.06 -8.07 -8.48
CA LEU A 343 11.10 -9.00 -8.92
C LEU A 343 12.38 -8.28 -9.34
N PHE A 344 12.29 -7.15 -10.04
CA PHE A 344 13.43 -6.55 -10.73
C PHE A 344 13.84 -5.16 -10.22
N SER A 345 13.10 -4.54 -9.29
CA SER A 345 13.52 -3.24 -8.76
C SER A 345 14.72 -3.33 -7.83
N TYR A 346 15.46 -2.22 -7.79
CA TYR A 346 16.71 -2.08 -7.04
C TYR A 346 16.49 -2.16 -5.52
N GLN A 347 15.43 -1.52 -5.03
CA GLN A 347 15.01 -1.57 -3.64
C GLN A 347 13.61 -2.18 -3.56
N VAL A 348 13.50 -3.30 -2.86
CA VAL A 348 12.25 -3.99 -2.59
C VAL A 348 12.29 -4.41 -1.13
N HIS A 349 11.15 -4.36 -0.45
CA HIS A 349 10.99 -4.93 0.88
C HIS A 349 10.11 -6.18 0.81
N GLU A 350 10.33 -7.11 1.74
CA GLU A 350 9.60 -8.38 1.86
C GLU A 350 8.07 -8.17 1.83
N LYS A 351 7.60 -7.13 2.55
CA LYS A 351 6.19 -6.72 2.67
C LYS A 351 5.56 -6.27 1.34
N SER A 352 6.38 -5.88 0.35
CA SER A 352 5.91 -5.35 -0.94
C SER A 352 5.22 -6.42 -1.79
N ILE A 353 5.34 -7.71 -1.45
CA ILE A 353 4.58 -8.81 -2.08
C ILE A 353 3.05 -8.61 -1.95
N MET A 354 2.60 -7.81 -0.98
CA MET A 354 1.18 -7.44 -0.85
C MET A 354 0.65 -6.65 -2.05
N LEU A 355 1.53 -5.95 -2.79
CA LEU A 355 1.15 -5.19 -3.97
C LEU A 355 0.65 -6.10 -5.11
N PRO A 356 1.42 -7.11 -5.59
CA PRO A 356 0.89 -8.04 -6.59
C PRO A 356 -0.24 -8.94 -6.06
N LEU A 357 -0.33 -9.19 -4.75
CA LEU A 357 -1.46 -9.94 -4.18
C LEU A 357 -2.81 -9.23 -4.38
N LEU A 358 -2.89 -7.90 -4.22
CA LEU A 358 -4.16 -7.17 -4.33
C LEU A 358 -4.89 -7.42 -5.68
N PRO A 359 -4.31 -7.09 -6.85
CA PRO A 359 -4.98 -7.30 -8.12
C PRO A 359 -5.24 -8.77 -8.41
N LEU A 360 -4.37 -9.70 -7.98
CA LEU A 360 -4.61 -11.13 -8.13
C LEU A 360 -5.80 -11.63 -7.31
N THR A 361 -5.95 -11.14 -6.08
CA THR A 361 -7.12 -11.42 -5.25
C THR A 361 -8.38 -10.87 -5.93
N LEU A 362 -8.34 -9.65 -6.49
CA LEU A 362 -9.46 -9.06 -7.24
C LEU A 362 -9.80 -9.81 -8.54
N LEU A 363 -8.80 -10.39 -9.23
CA LEU A 363 -8.99 -11.32 -10.35
C LEU A 363 -9.68 -12.63 -9.94
N GLY A 364 -9.87 -12.89 -8.65
CA GLY A 364 -10.77 -13.93 -8.12
C GLY A 364 -12.13 -14.00 -8.84
N ALA A 365 -12.66 -12.85 -9.27
CA ALA A 365 -13.93 -12.70 -9.97
C ALA A 365 -13.98 -13.24 -11.41
N SER A 366 -12.84 -13.33 -12.11
CA SER A 366 -12.80 -13.60 -13.55
C SER A 366 -13.25 -15.03 -13.89
N GLY A 367 -12.98 -15.98 -12.99
CA GLY A 367 -13.21 -17.41 -13.22
C GLY A 367 -12.21 -18.05 -14.17
N ASP A 368 -11.14 -17.33 -14.54
CA ASP A 368 -10.14 -17.80 -15.49
C ASP A 368 -9.27 -18.91 -14.87
N ALA A 369 -9.21 -20.06 -15.54
CA ALA A 369 -8.42 -21.21 -15.10
C ALA A 369 -6.92 -20.96 -15.18
N GLY A 370 -6.46 -20.12 -16.13
CA GLY A 370 -5.03 -19.81 -16.31
C GLY A 370 -4.41 -19.12 -15.10
N GLU A 371 -5.22 -18.40 -14.31
CA GLU A 371 -4.79 -17.67 -13.12
C GLU A 371 -5.05 -18.44 -11.82
N ALA A 372 -5.70 -19.60 -11.89
CA ALA A 372 -6.20 -20.32 -10.71
C ALA A 372 -5.08 -20.74 -9.74
N MET A 373 -3.93 -21.15 -10.26
CA MET A 373 -2.79 -21.56 -9.45
C MET A 373 -2.25 -20.40 -8.60
N LEU A 374 -1.98 -19.25 -9.24
CA LEU A 374 -1.48 -18.06 -8.54
C LEU A 374 -2.51 -17.56 -7.52
N ARG A 375 -3.79 -17.46 -7.88
CA ARG A 375 -4.84 -17.01 -6.96
C ARG A 375 -4.99 -17.91 -5.73
N ARG A 376 -4.79 -19.23 -5.88
CA ARG A 376 -4.96 -20.21 -4.80
C ARG A 376 -3.75 -20.26 -3.87
N TRP A 377 -2.55 -20.29 -4.43
CA TRP A 377 -1.33 -20.58 -3.65
C TRP A 377 -0.57 -19.33 -3.23
N LEU A 378 -0.59 -18.27 -4.04
CA LEU A 378 0.23 -17.09 -3.77
C LEU A 378 -0.09 -16.41 -2.43
N PRO A 379 -1.35 -16.29 -1.95
CA PRO A 379 -1.59 -15.72 -0.62
C PRO A 379 -0.89 -16.48 0.51
N ALA A 380 -0.85 -17.82 0.43
CA ALA A 380 -0.13 -18.65 1.39
C ALA A 380 1.38 -18.53 1.22
N MET A 381 1.89 -18.55 -0.01
CA MET A 381 3.32 -18.36 -0.30
C MET A 381 3.84 -17.00 0.16
N ALA A 382 3.05 -15.94 -0.02
CA ALA A 382 3.40 -14.60 0.41
C ALA A 382 3.39 -14.45 1.94
N ALA A 383 2.45 -15.10 2.63
CA ALA A 383 2.48 -15.16 4.09
C ALA A 383 3.71 -15.95 4.59
N PHE A 384 4.04 -17.05 3.92
CA PHE A 384 5.21 -17.87 4.24
C PHE A 384 6.53 -17.12 3.99
N SER A 385 6.65 -16.38 2.89
CA SER A 385 7.88 -15.62 2.59
C SER A 385 8.18 -14.53 3.61
N MET A 386 7.17 -14.06 4.35
CA MET A 386 7.33 -13.08 5.43
C MET A 386 7.54 -13.74 6.81
N PHE A 387 7.57 -15.08 6.91
CA PHE A 387 7.78 -15.77 8.17
C PHE A 387 9.05 -15.34 8.94
N PRO A 388 10.22 -15.13 8.31
CA PRO A 388 11.42 -14.66 9.02
C PRO A 388 11.21 -13.31 9.71
N LEU A 389 10.49 -12.39 9.07
CA LEU A 389 10.12 -11.09 9.63
C LEU A 389 9.19 -11.27 10.83
N LEU A 390 8.08 -11.99 10.65
CA LEU A 390 7.08 -12.22 11.69
C LEU A 390 7.63 -12.97 12.92
N LYS A 391 8.63 -13.83 12.71
CA LYS A 391 9.35 -14.52 13.78
C LYS A 391 10.14 -13.54 14.66
N LYS A 392 10.79 -12.53 14.07
CA LYS A 392 11.54 -11.50 14.81
C LYS A 392 10.61 -10.71 15.74
N ASP A 393 9.37 -10.45 15.31
CA ASP A 393 8.38 -9.70 16.09
C ASP A 393 7.70 -10.51 17.21
N ARG A 394 8.09 -11.79 17.41
CA ARG A 394 7.52 -12.71 18.40
C ARG A 394 6.01 -12.95 18.24
N LEU A 395 5.49 -12.90 17.02
CA LEU A 395 4.10 -13.25 16.68
C LEU A 395 3.81 -14.77 16.76
N ARG A 396 4.69 -15.56 17.40
CA ARG A 396 4.63 -17.03 17.51
C ARG A 396 3.90 -17.54 18.77
N ARG A 397 3.53 -16.70 19.73
CA ARG A 397 2.85 -17.18 20.95
C ARG A 397 1.37 -17.50 20.69
N LEU A 398 1.13 -18.60 19.98
CA LEU A 398 -0.11 -19.36 20.04
C LEU A 398 0.25 -20.70 20.69
N CYS A 399 -0.30 -20.93 21.89
CA CYS A 399 -0.07 -22.07 22.79
C CYS A 399 1.28 -22.04 23.53
N GLY A 400 1.22 -21.57 24.78
CA GLY A 400 2.15 -21.99 25.84
C GLY A 400 1.68 -23.30 26.45
#